data_AF-A0A5D0QR48-F1
#
_entry.id   AF-A0A5D0QR48-F1
#
_cell.length_a   1.000
_cell.length_b   1.000
_cell.length_c   1.000
_cell.angle_alpha   90.00
_cell.angle_beta   90.00
_cell.angle_gamma   90.00
#
_symmetry.space_group_name_H-M   'P 1'
#
loop_
_entity.id
_entity.type
_entity.pdbx_description
1 polymer ?
#
loop_
_entity_poly.entity_id
_entity_poly.type
_entity_poly.pdbx_seq_one_letter_code
_entity_poly.pdbx_strand_id
1 'polypeptide(L)'
;MCRRSGTSTRSSFPPWKETPMGSDLTPQQKDRLAKLDDQIVEYERVFREALPPGIRIERFLQDAHNALANNPDLANVYAPSVIGGLVTCAQLNLRPHVPALGHAWLIPMRNKKAGGRLDATLIVGYKGLTDIGYRDRDTTMLGAYVVKEGDAFRTWFDDGVWRVQYEPNRRDAGRDQRPTEDYFAIAKYRGEVHVTEPMTHAQMVRHRNKYAMARTSGPWWDSGEHSPEFDEQGKKTMIRARLVKLLPQTIELVTAAYADEGTRTDDDPNADILQVTVHPGRDEDDASEEKGGQQPTHQPRSVVALITQRAITDGEQNGDDEPTKQELLANLGTALLNKGINGPAMLAYLSKVLKRQVSDPRELNRDDITKVQAAIGRSLFLDGETPDPPAPQAARPQVQPTEAAASQAASEPPAAPAAESTPGPASQKQRRPVGAANRATLTKLNTLFTEAGISDDARFLWLQGACNVEVTSTAQLTVAKADEAIRKLEPEVQARRKDLQVRIVTVWTDLDGTKDELTPALCLWVNANARRRKQPATSLDDVSNVHLAAFLTALSAAPDKGQITPDAYRQAIAAQTGTT
;
A
#
# COMPACT_ATOMS: atom_id res chain seq x y z
N MET A 1 -22.72 -67.78 -12.65
CA MET A 1 -21.65 -66.76 -12.68
C MET A 1 -21.89 -65.85 -13.88
N CYS A 2 -21.82 -64.52 -13.70
CA CYS A 2 -21.71 -63.54 -14.79
C CYS A 2 -21.19 -62.22 -14.18
N ARG A 3 -19.96 -61.79 -14.50
CA ARG A 3 -19.42 -60.49 -14.09
C ARG A 3 -19.42 -59.55 -15.30
N ARG A 4 -20.08 -58.39 -15.19
CA ARG A 4 -19.89 -57.27 -16.13
C ARG A 4 -18.69 -56.45 -15.66
N SER A 5 -17.66 -56.33 -16.50
CA SER A 5 -16.51 -55.46 -16.28
C SER A 5 -16.81 -54.04 -16.77
N GLY A 6 -17.22 -53.16 -15.86
CA GLY A 6 -17.42 -51.73 -16.16
C GLY A 6 -16.17 -50.92 -15.80
N THR A 7 -15.30 -50.65 -16.77
CA THR A 7 -14.08 -49.84 -16.57
C THR A 7 -14.44 -48.36 -16.51
N SER A 8 -14.60 -47.82 -15.30
CA SER A 8 -14.87 -46.39 -15.09
C SER A 8 -13.58 -45.58 -15.32
N THR A 9 -13.51 -44.85 -16.43
CA THR A 9 -12.43 -43.92 -16.74
C THR A 9 -12.52 -42.67 -15.86
N ARG A 10 -11.91 -42.73 -14.68
CA ARG A 10 -11.62 -41.52 -13.89
C ARG A 10 -10.69 -40.62 -14.70
N SER A 11 -11.03 -39.34 -14.82
CA SER A 11 -10.16 -38.32 -15.41
C SER A 11 -8.89 -38.18 -14.54
N SER A 12 -7.75 -38.61 -15.07
CA SER A 12 -6.47 -38.64 -14.37
C SER A 12 -5.80 -37.27 -14.36
N PHE A 13 -6.25 -36.39 -13.47
CA PHE A 13 -5.31 -35.44 -12.88
C PHE A 13 -4.32 -36.25 -12.03
N PRO A 14 -3.00 -36.15 -12.26
CA PRO A 14 -2.04 -36.74 -11.33
C PRO A 14 -2.16 -36.04 -9.98
N PRO A 15 -1.86 -36.71 -8.85
CA PRO A 15 -1.62 -36.00 -7.60
C PRO A 15 -0.42 -35.07 -7.80
N TRP A 16 -0.47 -33.90 -7.15
CA TRP A 16 0.76 -33.16 -6.83
C TRP A 16 1.72 -34.17 -6.20
N LYS A 17 2.93 -34.32 -6.75
CA LYS A 17 3.87 -35.36 -6.30
C LYS A 17 3.98 -35.30 -4.79
N GLU A 18 3.57 -36.38 -4.12
CA GLU A 18 3.98 -36.66 -2.75
C GLU A 18 5.50 -36.68 -2.77
N THR A 19 6.13 -35.65 -2.21
CA THR A 19 7.58 -35.64 -1.98
C THR A 19 7.92 -36.94 -1.25
N PRO A 20 8.86 -37.77 -1.75
CA PRO A 20 8.98 -39.16 -1.30
C PRO A 20 9.00 -39.27 0.23
N MET A 21 8.03 -39.99 0.79
CA MET A 21 7.87 -40.21 2.23
C MET A 21 9.16 -40.82 2.80
N GLY A 22 10.02 -39.94 3.32
CA GLY A 22 11.43 -40.26 3.66
C GLY A 22 11.95 -39.53 4.90
N SER A 23 11.12 -38.71 5.54
CA SER A 23 11.30 -38.31 6.93
C SER A 23 9.93 -38.24 7.60
N ASP A 24 9.70 -39.11 8.59
CA ASP A 24 8.60 -38.91 9.54
C ASP A 24 8.69 -37.49 10.10
N LEU A 25 7.58 -36.73 10.01
CA LEU A 25 7.47 -35.41 10.62
C LEU A 25 7.95 -35.50 12.08
N THR A 26 8.98 -34.73 12.42
CA THR A 26 9.59 -34.80 13.75
C THR A 26 8.53 -34.47 14.82
N PRO A 27 8.65 -34.98 16.07
CA PRO A 27 7.69 -34.66 17.12
C PRO A 27 7.51 -33.15 17.33
N GLN A 28 8.57 -32.36 17.10
CA GLN A 28 8.54 -30.89 17.14
C GLN A 28 7.76 -30.27 15.98
N GLN A 29 7.81 -30.84 14.77
CA GLN A 29 7.01 -30.37 13.64
C GLN A 29 5.53 -30.76 13.77
N LYS A 30 5.25 -31.97 14.30
CA LYS A 30 3.87 -32.39 14.65
C LYS A 30 3.26 -31.47 15.71
N ASP A 31 4.02 -31.13 16.75
CA ASP A 31 3.65 -30.14 17.79
C ASP A 31 3.40 -28.73 17.23
N ARG A 32 4.21 -28.26 16.27
CA ARG A 32 3.98 -26.96 15.59
C ARG A 32 2.76 -26.96 14.69
N LEU A 33 2.51 -28.04 13.95
CA LEU A 33 1.31 -28.16 13.11
C LEU A 33 0.05 -28.19 13.98
N ALA A 34 0.05 -28.94 15.09
CA ALA A 34 -1.06 -28.92 16.05
C ALA A 34 -1.33 -27.50 16.57
N LYS A 35 -0.29 -26.74 16.96
CA LYS A 35 -0.44 -25.35 17.42
C LYS A 35 -0.91 -24.38 16.33
N LEU A 36 -0.56 -24.62 15.07
CA LEU A 36 -1.13 -23.88 13.93
C LEU A 36 -2.61 -24.23 13.71
N ASP A 37 -2.99 -25.48 13.97
CA ASP A 37 -4.38 -25.97 13.87
C ASP A 37 -5.25 -25.37 14.99
N ASP A 38 -4.76 -25.37 16.23
CA ASP A 38 -5.36 -24.68 17.38
C ASP A 38 -5.56 -23.18 17.07
N GLN A 39 -4.54 -22.52 16.49
CA GLN A 39 -4.61 -21.11 16.08
C GLN A 39 -5.64 -20.86 14.97
N ILE A 40 -5.89 -21.80 14.05
CA ILE A 40 -6.97 -21.64 13.07
C ILE A 40 -8.34 -21.57 13.75
N VAL A 41 -8.53 -22.30 14.86
CA VAL A 41 -9.77 -22.25 15.66
C VAL A 41 -9.86 -20.94 16.46
N GLU A 42 -8.78 -20.51 17.12
CA GLU A 42 -8.74 -19.22 17.85
C GLU A 42 -9.12 -18.02 16.96
N TYR A 43 -8.71 -18.05 15.68
CA TYR A 43 -8.94 -16.97 14.71
C TYR A 43 -10.28 -17.12 13.94
N GLU A 44 -11.19 -18.03 14.33
CA GLU A 44 -12.52 -18.17 13.71
C GLU A 44 -13.26 -16.83 13.61
N ARG A 45 -13.18 -15.97 14.64
CA ARG A 45 -13.86 -14.66 14.60
C ARG A 45 -13.30 -13.74 13.51
N VAL A 46 -11.98 -13.73 13.35
CA VAL A 46 -11.29 -12.96 12.31
C VAL A 46 -11.67 -13.46 10.92
N PHE A 47 -11.66 -14.78 10.70
CA PHE A 47 -12.09 -15.35 9.42
C PHE A 47 -13.58 -15.10 9.15
N ARG A 48 -14.45 -15.06 10.18
CA ARG A 48 -15.88 -14.74 10.01
C ARG A 48 -16.13 -13.28 9.65
N GLU A 49 -15.29 -12.37 10.14
CA GLU A 49 -15.33 -10.93 9.85
C GLU A 49 -14.78 -10.62 8.46
N ALA A 50 -13.74 -11.35 8.02
CA ALA A 50 -13.14 -11.25 6.69
C ALA A 50 -13.96 -11.91 5.57
N LEU A 51 -14.82 -12.90 5.86
CA LEU A 51 -15.63 -13.60 4.86
C LEU A 51 -16.90 -12.80 4.47
N PRO A 52 -17.23 -12.70 3.16
CA PRO A 52 -18.51 -12.14 2.73
C PRO A 52 -19.76 -12.81 3.36
N PRO A 53 -20.84 -12.05 3.61
CA PRO A 53 -22.02 -12.52 4.33
C PRO A 53 -22.71 -13.68 3.60
N GLY A 54 -23.14 -14.69 4.38
CA GLY A 54 -23.82 -15.90 3.89
C GLY A 54 -22.88 -17.08 3.59
N ILE A 55 -21.56 -16.90 3.67
CA ILE A 55 -20.60 -18.01 3.56
C ILE A 55 -20.56 -18.79 4.89
N ARG A 56 -20.60 -20.12 4.79
CA ARG A 56 -20.43 -21.04 5.93
C ARG A 56 -18.95 -21.19 6.28
N ILE A 57 -18.53 -20.50 7.34
CA ILE A 57 -17.14 -20.50 7.84
C ILE A 57 -16.64 -21.90 8.21
N GLU A 58 -17.51 -22.81 8.65
CA GLU A 58 -17.14 -24.17 9.03
C GLU A 58 -16.51 -24.92 7.84
N ARG A 59 -16.90 -24.56 6.61
CA ARG A 59 -16.28 -25.05 5.37
C ARG A 59 -14.90 -24.44 5.14
N PHE A 60 -14.73 -23.16 5.43
CA PHE A 60 -13.46 -22.44 5.27
C PHE A 60 -12.42 -22.91 6.29
N LEU A 61 -12.80 -23.10 7.56
CA LEU A 61 -11.93 -23.72 8.58
C LEU A 61 -11.51 -25.12 8.13
N GLN A 62 -12.44 -25.96 7.68
CA GLN A 62 -12.11 -27.30 7.16
C GLN A 62 -11.10 -27.25 6.01
N ASP A 63 -11.18 -26.26 5.12
CA ASP A 63 -10.21 -26.04 4.04
C ASP A 63 -8.84 -25.57 4.58
N ALA A 64 -8.81 -24.75 5.63
CA ALA A 64 -7.59 -24.30 6.28
C ALA A 64 -6.88 -25.43 7.05
N HIS A 65 -7.61 -26.26 7.79
CA HIS A 65 -7.11 -27.49 8.41
C HIS A 65 -6.55 -28.46 7.34
N ASN A 66 -7.26 -28.62 6.21
CA ASN A 66 -6.78 -29.39 5.08
C ASN A 66 -5.48 -28.79 4.47
N ALA A 67 -5.31 -27.47 4.49
CA ALA A 67 -4.10 -26.82 3.99
C ALA A 67 -2.87 -27.12 4.84
N LEU A 68 -3.00 -27.20 6.18
CA LEU A 68 -1.94 -27.66 7.07
C LEU A 68 -1.64 -29.16 6.87
N ALA A 69 -2.68 -29.99 6.85
CA ALA A 69 -2.54 -31.45 6.76
C ALA A 69 -1.86 -31.92 5.47
N ASN A 70 -2.09 -31.24 4.34
CA ASN A 70 -1.52 -31.58 3.03
C ASN A 70 -0.22 -30.83 2.70
N ASN A 71 0.23 -29.87 3.53
CA ASN A 71 1.50 -29.17 3.31
C ASN A 71 2.38 -29.19 4.59
N PRO A 72 3.07 -30.32 4.85
CA PRO A 72 3.86 -30.52 6.08
C PRO A 72 4.99 -29.48 6.27
N ASP A 73 5.49 -28.86 5.20
CA ASP A 73 6.54 -27.84 5.30
C ASP A 73 6.07 -26.53 5.96
N LEU A 74 4.75 -26.31 6.08
CA LEU A 74 4.17 -25.25 6.90
C LEU A 74 4.54 -25.39 8.39
N ALA A 75 4.99 -26.56 8.86
CA ALA A 75 5.55 -26.73 10.21
C ALA A 75 6.82 -25.89 10.49
N ASN A 76 7.42 -25.31 9.44
CA ASN A 76 8.70 -24.60 9.51
C ASN A 76 8.58 -23.10 9.20
N VAL A 77 7.37 -22.59 8.91
CA VAL A 77 7.16 -21.17 8.59
C VAL A 77 6.89 -20.30 9.81
N TYR A 78 6.97 -18.98 9.64
CA TYR A 78 6.54 -18.01 10.64
C TYR A 78 5.00 -18.01 10.78
N ALA A 79 4.46 -18.52 11.90
CA ALA A 79 3.03 -18.78 12.09
C ALA A 79 2.07 -17.64 11.67
N PRO A 80 2.31 -16.34 12.01
CA PRO A 80 1.43 -15.24 11.56
C PRO A 80 1.32 -15.08 10.04
N SER A 81 2.26 -15.61 9.25
CA SER A 81 2.14 -15.63 7.78
C SER A 81 1.13 -16.67 7.27
N VAL A 82 0.89 -17.76 8.02
CA VAL A 82 -0.19 -18.70 7.72
C VAL A 82 -1.54 -18.02 7.94
N ILE A 83 -1.70 -17.39 9.11
CA ILE A 83 -2.93 -16.67 9.47
C ILE A 83 -3.20 -15.51 8.50
N GLY A 84 -2.23 -14.63 8.23
CA GLY A 84 -2.40 -13.54 7.27
C GLY A 84 -2.71 -14.03 5.85
N GLY A 85 -2.11 -15.14 5.41
CA GLY A 85 -2.47 -15.81 4.16
C GLY A 85 -3.91 -16.32 4.13
N LEU A 86 -4.41 -16.88 5.24
CA LEU A 86 -5.81 -17.30 5.39
C LEU A 86 -6.78 -16.11 5.47
N VAL A 87 -6.46 -15.03 6.20
CA VAL A 87 -7.28 -13.80 6.23
C VAL A 87 -7.42 -13.22 4.81
N THR A 88 -6.34 -13.23 4.03
CA THR A 88 -6.37 -12.78 2.63
C THR A 88 -7.21 -13.71 1.74
N CYS A 89 -7.20 -15.03 1.97
CA CYS A 89 -8.14 -15.96 1.33
C CYS A 89 -9.60 -15.67 1.70
N ALA A 90 -9.89 -15.34 2.97
CA ALA A 90 -11.23 -15.02 3.44
C ALA A 90 -11.76 -13.72 2.78
N GLN A 91 -10.98 -12.64 2.84
CA GLN A 91 -11.29 -11.34 2.21
C GLN A 91 -11.55 -11.46 0.70
N LEU A 92 -10.76 -12.28 -0.02
CA LEU A 92 -10.93 -12.54 -1.45
C LEU A 92 -11.99 -13.61 -1.77
N ASN A 93 -12.65 -14.21 -0.76
CA ASN A 93 -13.57 -15.34 -0.90
C ASN A 93 -12.95 -16.47 -1.77
N LEU A 94 -11.75 -16.91 -1.41
CA LEU A 94 -11.02 -18.01 -2.04
C LEU A 94 -10.88 -19.17 -1.05
N ARG A 95 -11.10 -20.40 -1.53
CA ARG A 95 -10.96 -21.60 -0.70
C ARG A 95 -9.50 -22.09 -0.72
N PRO A 96 -8.76 -22.04 0.40
CA PRO A 96 -7.36 -22.45 0.44
C PRO A 96 -7.22 -23.95 0.26
N HIS A 97 -6.19 -24.39 -0.47
CA HIS A 97 -5.78 -25.80 -0.60
C HIS A 97 -6.94 -26.78 -0.90
N VAL A 98 -7.79 -26.46 -1.87
CA VAL A 98 -8.79 -27.39 -2.42
C VAL A 98 -8.37 -27.77 -3.84
N PRO A 99 -7.61 -28.87 -4.07
CA PRO A 99 -6.95 -29.14 -5.35
C PRO A 99 -7.89 -29.20 -6.57
N ALA A 100 -9.10 -29.74 -6.40
CA ALA A 100 -10.11 -29.78 -7.47
C ALA A 100 -10.58 -28.39 -7.91
N LEU A 101 -10.69 -27.45 -6.97
CA LEU A 101 -11.06 -26.06 -7.23
C LEU A 101 -9.88 -25.19 -7.65
N GLY A 102 -8.69 -25.37 -7.07
CA GLY A 102 -7.49 -24.61 -7.42
C GLY A 102 -7.62 -23.08 -7.27
N HIS A 103 -8.36 -22.60 -6.27
CA HIS A 103 -8.55 -21.17 -6.01
C HIS A 103 -7.28 -20.52 -5.45
N ALA A 104 -6.68 -21.13 -4.42
CA ALA A 104 -5.50 -20.61 -3.74
C ALA A 104 -4.71 -21.72 -3.02
N TRP A 105 -3.41 -21.50 -2.82
CA TRP A 105 -2.52 -22.33 -2.00
C TRP A 105 -1.64 -21.48 -1.11
N LEU A 106 -1.29 -22.00 0.07
CA LEU A 106 -0.22 -21.46 0.92
C LEU A 106 1.05 -22.27 0.69
N ILE A 107 2.13 -21.60 0.31
CA ILE A 107 3.42 -22.22 -0.01
C ILE A 107 4.53 -21.59 0.84
N PRO A 108 5.37 -22.39 1.54
CA PRO A 108 6.56 -21.88 2.21
C PRO A 108 7.55 -21.24 1.23
N MET A 109 7.86 -19.95 1.42
CA MET A 109 8.88 -19.24 0.63
C MET A 109 9.82 -18.43 1.54
N ARG A 110 11.08 -18.27 1.12
CA ARG A 110 12.08 -17.52 1.89
C ARG A 110 11.94 -16.03 1.62
N ASN A 111 11.48 -15.29 2.63
CA ASN A 111 11.33 -13.85 2.60
C ASN A 111 12.72 -13.18 2.72
N LYS A 112 13.31 -12.80 1.58
CA LYS A 112 14.61 -12.11 1.50
C LYS A 112 14.64 -10.81 2.34
N LYS A 113 13.53 -10.06 2.41
CA LYS A 113 13.42 -8.80 3.18
C LYS A 113 13.39 -9.06 4.69
N ALA A 114 12.83 -10.18 5.14
CA ALA A 114 12.84 -10.64 6.53
C ALA A 114 14.06 -11.53 6.87
N GLY A 115 15.25 -11.21 6.32
CA GLY A 115 16.49 -11.92 6.64
C GLY A 115 16.55 -13.39 6.17
N GLY A 116 15.70 -13.78 5.22
CA GLY A 116 15.61 -15.17 4.74
C GLY A 116 14.68 -16.08 5.56
N ARG A 117 13.91 -15.53 6.51
CA ARG A 117 12.84 -16.23 7.24
C ARG A 117 11.91 -16.95 6.27
N LEU A 118 11.49 -18.17 6.63
CA LEU A 118 10.51 -18.93 5.84
C LEU A 118 9.10 -18.47 6.24
N ASP A 119 8.36 -17.95 5.27
CA ASP A 119 6.99 -17.44 5.45
C ASP A 119 6.04 -18.22 4.54
N ALA A 120 4.83 -18.52 5.02
CA ALA A 120 3.75 -18.94 4.14
C ALA A 120 3.36 -17.77 3.25
N THR A 121 3.40 -17.99 1.93
CA THR A 121 3.02 -17.00 0.93
C THR A 121 1.79 -17.49 0.19
N LEU A 122 0.86 -16.57 -0.04
CA LEU A 122 -0.36 -16.86 -0.79
C LEU A 122 -0.03 -16.91 -2.29
N ILE A 123 -0.39 -18.03 -2.92
CA ILE A 123 -0.37 -18.20 -4.37
C ILE A 123 -1.82 -18.37 -4.83
N VAL A 124 -2.33 -17.37 -5.54
CA VAL A 124 -3.67 -17.41 -6.15
C VAL A 124 -3.59 -18.22 -7.44
N GLY A 125 -4.51 -19.16 -7.61
CA GLY A 125 -4.59 -19.99 -8.81
C GLY A 125 -5.31 -19.30 -9.96
N TYR A 126 -5.07 -19.76 -11.19
CA TYR A 126 -5.79 -19.22 -12.35
C TYR A 126 -7.31 -19.36 -12.18
N LYS A 127 -7.78 -20.46 -11.58
CA LYS A 127 -9.22 -20.68 -11.30
C LYS A 127 -9.77 -19.67 -10.28
N GLY A 128 -8.98 -19.29 -9.26
CA GLY A 128 -9.34 -18.24 -8.31
C GLY A 128 -9.41 -16.86 -8.97
N LEU A 129 -8.44 -16.53 -9.84
CA LEU A 129 -8.49 -15.29 -10.64
C LEU A 129 -9.69 -15.27 -11.60
N THR A 130 -10.05 -16.40 -12.22
CA THR A 130 -11.26 -16.47 -13.06
C THR A 130 -12.54 -16.37 -12.24
N ASP A 131 -12.62 -17.01 -11.07
CA ASP A 131 -13.78 -16.93 -10.17
C ASP A 131 -14.03 -15.47 -9.75
N ILE A 132 -12.99 -14.74 -9.35
CA ILE A 132 -13.06 -13.31 -9.04
C ILE A 132 -13.49 -12.49 -10.26
N GLY A 133 -12.91 -12.76 -11.44
CA GLY A 133 -13.31 -12.07 -12.67
C GLY A 133 -14.79 -12.28 -13.04
N TYR A 134 -15.34 -13.49 -12.83
CA TYR A 134 -16.75 -13.79 -13.08
C TYR A 134 -17.72 -13.23 -12.01
N ARG A 135 -17.23 -12.60 -10.93
CA ARG A 135 -18.10 -11.82 -10.01
C ARG A 135 -18.51 -10.48 -10.61
N ASP A 136 -17.71 -9.96 -11.54
CA ASP A 136 -18.08 -8.78 -12.30
C ASP A 136 -19.21 -9.10 -13.29
N ARG A 137 -20.30 -8.33 -13.21
CA ARG A 137 -21.46 -8.44 -14.11
C ARG A 137 -21.12 -8.08 -15.54
N ASP A 138 -20.11 -7.25 -15.76
CA ASP A 138 -19.62 -6.89 -17.09
C ASP A 138 -18.78 -8.02 -17.73
N THR A 139 -18.27 -8.97 -16.95
CA THR A 139 -17.44 -10.10 -17.43
C THR A 139 -18.31 -11.31 -17.76
N THR A 140 -18.65 -11.45 -19.04
CA THR A 140 -19.50 -12.56 -19.54
C THR A 140 -18.71 -13.81 -19.99
N MET A 141 -17.41 -13.68 -20.20
CA MET A 141 -16.49 -14.77 -20.50
C MET A 141 -15.08 -14.37 -20.06
N LEU A 142 -14.33 -15.32 -19.50
CA LEU A 142 -12.94 -15.15 -19.07
C LEU A 142 -12.25 -16.52 -19.07
N GLY A 143 -11.12 -16.65 -19.77
CA GLY A 143 -10.36 -17.90 -19.82
C GLY A 143 -9.00 -17.77 -20.49
N ALA A 144 -8.13 -18.74 -20.22
CA ALA A 144 -6.83 -18.90 -20.87
C ALA A 144 -6.69 -20.32 -21.43
N TYR A 145 -6.02 -20.41 -22.57
CA TYR A 145 -5.95 -21.60 -23.42
C TYR A 145 -4.50 -21.89 -23.83
N VAL A 146 -4.28 -23.15 -24.20
CA VAL A 146 -2.98 -23.74 -24.50
C VAL A 146 -3.09 -24.45 -25.83
N VAL A 147 -2.31 -24.01 -26.81
CA VAL A 147 -2.22 -24.57 -28.15
C VAL A 147 -1.16 -25.67 -28.12
N LYS A 148 -1.54 -26.88 -28.54
CA LYS A 148 -0.68 -28.05 -28.62
C LYS A 148 -0.33 -28.36 -30.08
N GLU A 149 0.85 -28.93 -30.31
CA GLU A 149 1.33 -29.32 -31.65
C GLU A 149 0.25 -30.06 -32.45
N GLY A 150 -0.21 -29.48 -33.56
CA GLY A 150 -1.25 -30.06 -34.41
C GLY A 150 -2.70 -29.73 -34.01
N ASP A 151 -2.92 -28.73 -33.15
CA ASP A 151 -4.12 -27.90 -33.18
C ASP A 151 -4.10 -26.96 -34.39
N ALA A 152 -5.26 -26.47 -34.84
CA ALA A 152 -5.32 -25.39 -35.82
C ALA A 152 -5.41 -24.04 -35.10
N PHE A 153 -4.35 -23.24 -35.19
CA PHE A 153 -4.24 -21.92 -34.55
C PHE A 153 -3.83 -20.86 -35.56
N ARG A 154 -4.58 -19.75 -35.61
CA ARG A 154 -4.26 -18.59 -36.44
C ARG A 154 -4.61 -17.32 -35.69
N THR A 155 -3.66 -16.39 -35.65
CA THR A 155 -3.80 -15.09 -34.98
C THR A 155 -3.45 -13.95 -35.93
N TRP A 156 -4.04 -12.78 -35.70
CA TRP A 156 -3.69 -11.54 -36.40
C TRP A 156 -4.07 -10.34 -35.53
N PHE A 157 -3.50 -9.17 -35.85
CA PHE A 157 -3.79 -7.91 -35.18
C PHE A 157 -4.60 -7.01 -36.11
N ASP A 158 -5.72 -6.47 -35.63
CA ASP A 158 -6.77 -5.87 -36.47
C ASP A 158 -7.58 -4.84 -35.66
N ASP A 159 -7.86 -3.66 -36.22
CA ASP A 159 -8.52 -2.54 -35.51
C ASP A 159 -7.91 -2.20 -34.12
N GLY A 160 -6.61 -2.45 -33.93
CA GLY A 160 -5.93 -2.25 -32.63
C GLY A 160 -6.12 -3.38 -31.61
N VAL A 161 -6.77 -4.48 -31.98
CA VAL A 161 -7.11 -5.62 -31.10
C VAL A 161 -6.55 -6.92 -31.68
N TRP A 162 -6.08 -7.82 -30.81
CA TRP A 162 -5.71 -9.17 -31.24
C TRP A 162 -6.94 -10.00 -31.57
N ARG A 163 -6.88 -10.73 -32.68
CA ARG A 163 -7.88 -11.68 -33.15
C ARG A 163 -7.30 -13.09 -33.19
N VAL A 164 -8.14 -14.08 -32.92
CA VAL A 164 -7.75 -15.49 -32.85
C VAL A 164 -8.81 -16.38 -33.46
N GLN A 165 -8.35 -17.35 -34.26
CA GLN A 165 -9.10 -18.51 -34.71
C GLN A 165 -8.38 -19.75 -34.16
N TYR A 166 -9.08 -20.51 -33.31
CA TYR A 166 -8.51 -21.64 -32.59
C TYR A 166 -9.46 -22.84 -32.64
N GLU A 167 -9.02 -23.91 -33.28
CA GLU A 167 -9.71 -25.20 -33.36
C GLU A 167 -8.80 -26.29 -32.78
N PRO A 168 -8.95 -26.62 -31.48
CA PRO A 168 -8.16 -27.67 -30.86
C PRO A 168 -8.54 -29.06 -31.40
N ASN A 169 -7.54 -29.92 -31.57
CA ASN A 169 -7.70 -31.29 -32.07
C ASN A 169 -8.23 -32.23 -30.98
N ARG A 170 -9.45 -31.97 -30.49
CA ARG A 170 -10.10 -32.67 -29.37
C ARG A 170 -10.38 -34.17 -29.61
N ARG A 171 -10.08 -34.69 -30.80
CA ARG A 171 -10.23 -36.11 -31.14
C ARG A 171 -8.94 -36.91 -30.97
N ASP A 172 -7.80 -36.25 -30.85
CA ASP A 172 -6.53 -36.92 -30.56
C ASP A 172 -6.36 -37.11 -29.04
N ALA A 173 -6.37 -38.36 -28.59
CA ALA A 173 -6.14 -38.74 -27.20
C ALA A 173 -4.70 -38.49 -26.71
N GLY A 174 -3.75 -38.30 -27.64
CA GLY A 174 -2.37 -37.91 -27.35
C GLY A 174 -2.16 -36.40 -27.22
N ARG A 175 -3.13 -35.55 -27.61
CA ARG A 175 -2.99 -34.08 -27.73
C ARG A 175 -2.31 -33.45 -26.52
N ASP A 176 -2.79 -33.76 -25.31
CA ASP A 176 -2.33 -33.08 -24.10
C ASP A 176 -0.92 -33.52 -23.66
N GLN A 177 -0.38 -34.61 -24.22
CA GLN A 177 1.01 -35.06 -24.05
C GLN A 177 1.98 -34.43 -25.07
N ARG A 178 1.46 -33.73 -26.10
CA ARG A 178 2.29 -33.09 -27.12
C ARG A 178 2.99 -31.82 -26.59
N PRO A 179 4.05 -31.34 -27.27
CA PRO A 179 4.59 -30.01 -27.05
C PRO A 179 3.51 -28.93 -27.07
N THR A 180 3.71 -27.94 -26.20
CA THR A 180 2.93 -26.69 -26.24
C THR A 180 3.61 -25.71 -27.19
N GLU A 181 2.84 -25.08 -28.06
CA GLU A 181 3.32 -24.10 -29.04
C GLU A 181 3.03 -22.66 -28.59
N ASP A 182 1.79 -22.38 -28.17
CA ASP A 182 1.30 -21.03 -27.83
C ASP A 182 0.36 -21.01 -26.61
N TYR A 183 0.34 -19.87 -25.93
CA TYR A 183 -0.59 -19.52 -24.86
C TYR A 183 -1.35 -18.24 -25.24
N PHE A 184 -2.66 -18.22 -25.01
CA PHE A 184 -3.45 -16.99 -25.14
C PHE A 184 -4.57 -16.93 -24.08
N ALA A 185 -5.02 -15.72 -23.75
CA ALA A 185 -6.20 -15.52 -22.93
C ALA A 185 -7.21 -14.60 -23.63
N ILE A 186 -8.48 -14.79 -23.28
CA ILE A 186 -9.63 -14.15 -23.91
C ILE A 186 -10.66 -13.81 -22.83
N ALA A 187 -11.25 -12.62 -22.95
CA ALA A 187 -12.40 -12.18 -22.18
C ALA A 187 -13.51 -11.66 -23.09
N LYS A 188 -14.73 -11.63 -22.58
CA LYS A 188 -15.85 -10.90 -23.17
C LYS A 188 -16.42 -9.95 -22.13
N TYR A 189 -15.97 -8.69 -22.21
CA TYR A 189 -16.25 -7.63 -21.25
C TYR A 189 -17.22 -6.62 -21.87
N ARG A 190 -18.32 -6.27 -21.19
CA ARG A 190 -19.41 -5.39 -21.71
C ARG A 190 -19.97 -5.79 -23.09
N GLY A 191 -19.80 -7.05 -23.48
CA GLY A 191 -20.16 -7.58 -24.79
C GLY A 191 -19.01 -7.67 -25.80
N GLU A 192 -17.91 -6.96 -25.58
CA GLU A 192 -16.75 -6.88 -26.48
C GLU A 192 -15.71 -7.96 -26.19
N VAL A 193 -15.23 -8.62 -27.25
CA VAL A 193 -14.24 -9.70 -27.15
C VAL A 193 -12.82 -9.14 -27.16
N HIS A 194 -12.15 -9.29 -26.02
CA HIS A 194 -10.76 -8.88 -25.79
C HIS A 194 -9.86 -10.12 -25.82
N VAL A 195 -8.78 -10.10 -26.59
CA VAL A 195 -7.80 -11.19 -26.66
C VAL A 195 -6.42 -10.62 -26.31
N THR A 196 -5.62 -11.36 -25.55
CA THR A 196 -4.21 -11.01 -25.31
C THR A 196 -3.40 -11.17 -26.60
N GLU A 197 -2.27 -10.46 -26.68
CA GLU A 197 -1.14 -10.92 -27.50
C GLU A 197 -0.86 -12.40 -27.16
N PRO A 198 -0.80 -13.31 -28.16
CA PRO A 198 -0.38 -14.69 -27.93
C PRO A 198 1.09 -14.75 -27.51
N MET A 199 1.42 -15.62 -26.56
CA MET A 199 2.80 -15.88 -26.16
C MET A 199 3.18 -17.32 -26.53
N THR A 200 4.17 -17.45 -27.41
CA THR A 200 4.81 -18.73 -27.72
C THR A 200 5.36 -19.39 -26.47
N HIS A 201 5.48 -20.71 -26.48
CA HIS A 201 6.11 -21.48 -25.40
C HIS A 201 7.51 -20.96 -25.08
N ALA A 202 8.30 -20.61 -26.09
CA ALA A 202 9.62 -19.99 -25.92
C ALA A 202 9.55 -18.61 -25.23
N GLN A 203 8.52 -17.79 -25.47
CA GLN A 203 8.29 -16.55 -24.70
C GLN A 203 7.88 -16.86 -23.26
N MET A 204 7.05 -17.88 -23.03
CA MET A 204 6.62 -18.30 -21.68
C MET A 204 7.81 -18.83 -20.84
N VAL A 205 8.69 -19.63 -21.44
CA VAL A 205 9.95 -20.10 -20.85
C VAL A 205 10.89 -18.93 -20.52
N ARG A 206 10.98 -17.91 -21.38
CA ARG A 206 11.74 -16.68 -21.07
C ARG A 206 11.12 -15.88 -19.92
N HIS A 207 9.79 -15.73 -19.91
CA HIS A 207 9.06 -15.06 -18.83
C HIS A 207 9.31 -15.77 -17.49
N ARG A 208 9.16 -17.10 -17.43
CA ARG A 208 9.56 -17.90 -16.27
C ARG A 208 10.99 -17.59 -15.82
N ASN A 209 11.97 -17.65 -16.74
CA ASN A 209 13.38 -17.47 -16.40
C ASN A 209 13.71 -16.07 -15.85
N LYS A 210 12.92 -15.04 -16.18
CA LYS A 210 13.00 -13.68 -15.59
C LYS A 210 12.31 -13.64 -14.22
N TYR A 211 11.03 -14.04 -14.13
CA TYR A 211 10.17 -13.72 -12.98
C TYR A 211 9.98 -14.83 -11.93
N ALA A 212 10.31 -16.10 -12.21
CA ALA A 212 10.07 -17.19 -11.26
C ALA A 212 10.98 -17.07 -10.01
N MET A 213 10.36 -16.87 -8.83
CA MET A 213 11.06 -16.80 -7.54
C MET A 213 11.74 -18.13 -7.17
N ALA A 214 11.11 -19.27 -7.51
CA ALA A 214 11.72 -20.59 -7.49
C ALA A 214 12.41 -20.86 -8.83
N ARG A 215 13.75 -20.72 -8.86
CA ARG A 215 14.56 -20.79 -10.09
C ARG A 215 15.13 -22.17 -10.43
N THR A 216 15.03 -23.14 -9.51
CA THR A 216 15.78 -24.41 -9.55
C THR A 216 15.07 -25.60 -8.90
N SER A 217 13.80 -25.47 -8.52
CA SER A 217 13.02 -26.56 -7.90
C SER A 217 11.52 -26.28 -7.90
N GLY A 218 10.71 -27.34 -7.89
CA GLY A 218 9.25 -27.27 -7.74
C GLY A 218 8.53 -28.12 -8.80
N PRO A 219 7.27 -28.54 -8.55
CA PRO A 219 6.62 -29.60 -9.32
C PRO A 219 6.64 -29.42 -10.84
N TRP A 220 6.51 -28.17 -11.32
CA TRP A 220 6.47 -27.81 -12.73
C TRP A 220 7.86 -27.62 -13.38
N TRP A 221 8.94 -27.47 -12.59
CA TRP A 221 10.31 -27.71 -13.08
C TRP A 221 10.56 -29.22 -13.22
N ASP A 222 10.14 -29.98 -12.20
CA ASP A 222 10.41 -31.42 -12.04
C ASP A 222 9.52 -32.33 -12.94
N SER A 223 8.54 -31.77 -13.65
CA SER A 223 7.74 -32.44 -14.69
C SER A 223 8.09 -32.00 -16.12
N GLY A 224 8.95 -30.99 -16.29
CA GLY A 224 9.45 -30.53 -17.59
C GLY A 224 8.59 -29.44 -18.26
N GLU A 225 9.13 -28.82 -19.32
CA GLU A 225 8.59 -27.57 -19.87
C GLU A 225 7.29 -27.71 -20.69
N HIS A 226 6.94 -28.91 -21.14
CA HIS A 226 5.65 -29.17 -21.83
C HIS A 226 4.64 -29.91 -20.93
N SER A 227 4.85 -29.87 -19.61
CA SER A 227 4.00 -30.53 -18.63
C SER A 227 2.66 -29.82 -18.41
N PRO A 228 1.62 -30.54 -17.94
CA PRO A 228 0.37 -29.93 -17.51
C PRO A 228 0.57 -28.87 -16.42
N GLU A 229 1.52 -29.06 -15.50
CA GLU A 229 1.77 -28.10 -14.42
C GLU A 229 2.41 -26.80 -14.94
N PHE A 230 3.31 -26.89 -15.93
CA PHE A 230 3.83 -25.70 -16.63
C PHE A 230 2.71 -25.01 -17.43
N ASP A 231 1.84 -25.76 -18.10
CA ASP A 231 0.71 -25.22 -18.85
C ASP A 231 -0.29 -24.44 -17.99
N GLU A 232 -0.60 -24.89 -16.77
CA GLU A 232 -1.46 -24.12 -15.84
C GLU A 232 -0.77 -22.83 -15.36
N GLN A 233 0.56 -22.83 -15.19
CA GLN A 233 1.32 -21.63 -14.88
C GLN A 233 1.39 -20.66 -16.08
N GLY A 234 1.42 -21.18 -17.30
CA GLY A 234 1.26 -20.40 -18.54
C GLY A 234 -0.11 -19.72 -18.61
N LYS A 235 -1.20 -20.47 -18.36
CA LYS A 235 -2.57 -19.91 -18.28
C LYS A 235 -2.68 -18.82 -17.20
N LYS A 236 -2.14 -19.06 -16.00
CA LYS A 236 -2.09 -18.06 -14.92
C LYS A 236 -1.36 -16.79 -15.37
N THR A 237 -0.24 -16.93 -16.07
CA THR A 237 0.56 -15.81 -16.60
C THR A 237 -0.24 -14.99 -17.61
N MET A 238 -0.92 -15.63 -18.57
CA MET A 238 -1.74 -14.90 -19.55
C MET A 238 -2.90 -14.13 -18.89
N ILE A 239 -3.48 -14.65 -17.80
CA ILE A 239 -4.50 -13.91 -17.04
C ILE A 239 -3.86 -12.76 -16.25
N ARG A 240 -2.96 -13.06 -15.30
CA ARG A 240 -2.42 -12.07 -14.34
C ARG A 240 -1.53 -11.00 -14.98
N ALA A 241 -0.64 -11.38 -15.91
CA ALA A 241 0.37 -10.48 -16.46
C ALA A 241 -0.07 -9.75 -17.74
N ARG A 242 -1.04 -10.31 -18.49
CA ARG A 242 -1.54 -9.73 -19.76
C ARG A 242 -3.00 -9.31 -19.68
N LEU A 243 -3.94 -10.24 -19.49
CA LEU A 243 -5.38 -9.94 -19.63
C LEU A 243 -5.90 -8.97 -18.58
N VAL A 244 -5.43 -9.06 -17.33
CA VAL A 244 -5.72 -8.06 -16.28
C VAL A 244 -5.29 -6.66 -16.74
N LYS A 245 -4.10 -6.51 -17.35
CA LYS A 245 -3.60 -5.21 -17.85
C LYS A 245 -4.40 -4.65 -19.04
N LEU A 246 -5.24 -5.45 -19.71
CA LEU A 246 -6.02 -5.04 -20.90
C LEU A 246 -7.48 -4.67 -20.61
N LEU A 247 -8.04 -5.11 -19.49
CA LEU A 247 -9.44 -4.89 -19.13
C LEU A 247 -9.59 -3.75 -18.11
N PRO A 248 -10.73 -3.04 -18.06
CA PRO A 248 -11.10 -2.26 -16.89
C PRO A 248 -11.21 -3.19 -15.66
N GLN A 249 -10.33 -3.00 -14.68
CA GLN A 249 -10.14 -3.97 -13.60
C GLN A 249 -11.12 -3.71 -12.45
N THR A 250 -11.78 -4.76 -11.95
CA THR A 250 -12.42 -4.69 -10.62
C THR A 250 -11.36 -4.70 -9.53
N ILE A 251 -11.59 -3.95 -8.45
CA ILE A 251 -10.61 -3.84 -7.36
C ILE A 251 -10.29 -5.20 -6.72
N GLU A 252 -11.25 -6.13 -6.62
CA GLU A 252 -11.00 -7.51 -6.19
C GLU A 252 -9.94 -8.22 -7.06
N LEU A 253 -9.99 -8.04 -8.39
CA LEU A 253 -9.06 -8.70 -9.31
C LEU A 253 -7.67 -8.07 -9.26
N VAL A 254 -7.57 -6.74 -9.09
CA VAL A 254 -6.29 -6.05 -8.82
C VAL A 254 -5.68 -6.58 -7.53
N THR A 255 -6.48 -6.60 -6.46
CA THR A 255 -6.05 -6.97 -5.12
C THR A 255 -5.67 -8.46 -5.02
N ALA A 256 -6.35 -9.35 -5.75
CA ALA A 256 -5.93 -10.76 -5.88
C ALA A 256 -4.65 -10.94 -6.71
N ALA A 257 -4.51 -10.19 -7.81
CA ALA A 257 -3.29 -10.22 -8.64
C ALA A 257 -2.08 -9.61 -7.92
N TYR A 258 -2.32 -8.65 -7.00
CA TYR A 258 -1.35 -8.12 -6.05
C TYR A 258 -1.03 -9.14 -4.97
N ALA A 259 -2.00 -9.62 -4.19
CA ALA A 259 -1.81 -10.59 -3.09
C ALA A 259 -1.02 -11.84 -3.50
N ASP A 260 -1.17 -12.29 -4.74
CA ASP A 260 -0.42 -13.37 -5.34
C ASP A 260 1.11 -13.16 -5.29
N GLU A 261 1.82 -14.10 -4.68
CA GLU A 261 3.27 -14.06 -4.40
C GLU A 261 3.68 -12.99 -3.37
N GLY A 262 2.73 -12.47 -2.60
CA GLY A 262 2.93 -11.53 -1.51
C GLY A 262 2.78 -12.16 -0.12
N THR A 263 3.63 -11.75 0.82
CA THR A 263 3.57 -12.24 2.20
C THR A 263 2.85 -11.23 3.09
N ARG A 264 1.66 -11.57 3.58
CA ARG A 264 1.01 -10.87 4.69
C ARG A 264 1.36 -11.57 6.01
N THR A 265 1.63 -10.80 7.07
CA THR A 265 1.87 -11.33 8.44
C THR A 265 1.02 -10.65 9.51
N ASP A 266 -0.03 -9.98 9.06
CA ASP A 266 -1.00 -9.20 9.82
C ASP A 266 -2.36 -9.92 9.79
N ASP A 267 -3.14 -9.78 10.85
CA ASP A 267 -4.38 -10.50 11.13
C ASP A 267 -5.66 -9.62 11.12
N ASP A 268 -5.58 -8.32 10.84
CA ASP A 268 -6.75 -7.42 10.84
C ASP A 268 -7.73 -7.76 9.67
N PRO A 269 -8.95 -8.26 9.93
CA PRO A 269 -9.87 -8.67 8.88
C PRO A 269 -10.34 -7.52 7.98
N ASN A 270 -10.18 -6.27 8.42
CA ASN A 270 -10.60 -5.06 7.70
C ASN A 270 -9.43 -4.35 7.00
N ALA A 271 -8.18 -4.74 7.24
CA ALA A 271 -7.03 -4.07 6.65
C ALA A 271 -6.91 -4.29 5.14
N ASP A 272 -6.55 -3.21 4.43
CA ASP A 272 -6.31 -3.20 2.99
C ASP A 272 -5.12 -4.08 2.63
N ILE A 273 -5.41 -5.17 1.91
CA ILE A 273 -4.47 -6.14 1.38
C ILE A 273 -3.30 -5.46 0.63
N LEU A 274 -3.55 -4.37 -0.10
CA LEU A 274 -2.53 -3.63 -0.85
C LEU A 274 -1.49 -2.94 0.06
N GLN A 275 -1.83 -2.71 1.33
CA GLN A 275 -0.98 -2.04 2.31
C GLN A 275 -0.28 -3.02 3.26
N VAL A 276 -0.94 -4.11 3.63
CA VAL A 276 -0.40 -5.12 4.57
C VAL A 276 0.36 -6.27 3.90
N THR A 277 0.24 -6.44 2.58
CA THR A 277 0.95 -7.49 1.85
C THR A 277 2.35 -7.02 1.46
N VAL A 278 3.37 -7.69 1.97
CA VAL A 278 4.78 -7.39 1.68
C VAL A 278 5.29 -8.33 0.60
N HIS A 279 5.52 -7.80 -0.60
CA HIS A 279 6.21 -8.55 -1.64
C HIS A 279 7.71 -8.71 -1.33
N PRO A 280 8.33 -9.86 -1.70
CA PRO A 280 9.78 -9.90 -1.90
C PRO A 280 10.20 -8.83 -2.92
N GLY A 281 11.51 -8.55 -3.03
CA GLY A 281 12.00 -7.61 -4.05
C GLY A 281 11.67 -8.12 -5.44
N ARG A 282 10.61 -7.56 -6.04
CA ARG A 282 10.34 -7.58 -7.48
C ARG A 282 11.08 -6.34 -8.00
N ASP A 283 12.20 -6.56 -8.66
CA ASP A 283 12.99 -5.48 -9.26
C ASP A 283 12.10 -4.72 -10.27
N GLU A 284 12.34 -3.42 -10.49
CA GLU A 284 11.36 -2.49 -11.09
C GLU A 284 11.14 -2.66 -12.63
N ASP A 285 11.51 -3.82 -13.17
CA ASP A 285 11.55 -4.20 -14.60
C ASP A 285 10.18 -4.49 -15.24
N ASP A 286 9.08 -4.46 -14.49
CA ASP A 286 7.76 -4.95 -14.93
C ASP A 286 6.84 -3.86 -15.55
N ALA A 287 7.41 -2.67 -15.76
CA ALA A 287 6.74 -1.48 -16.27
C ALA A 287 7.43 -0.81 -17.48
N SER A 288 8.53 -1.38 -18.01
CA SER A 288 9.51 -0.63 -18.83
C SER A 288 10.09 -1.39 -20.04
N GLU A 289 9.32 -2.24 -20.71
CA GLU A 289 9.70 -2.83 -22.02
C GLU A 289 8.67 -2.54 -23.14
N GLU A 290 8.35 -1.26 -23.40
CA GLU A 290 7.89 -0.84 -24.74
C GLU A 290 8.24 0.61 -25.14
N LYS A 291 9.54 0.93 -25.20
CA LYS A 291 10.17 1.70 -26.30
C LYS A 291 11.68 1.75 -26.13
N GLY A 292 12.41 1.52 -27.22
CA GLY A 292 13.88 1.56 -27.22
C GLY A 292 14.42 2.98 -27.09
N GLY A 293 15.26 3.20 -26.09
CA GLY A 293 15.99 4.44 -25.83
C GLY A 293 17.07 4.19 -24.77
N GLN A 294 18.24 4.81 -24.89
CA GLN A 294 19.40 4.50 -24.05
C GLN A 294 19.35 5.25 -22.70
N GLN A 295 19.95 4.66 -21.65
CA GLN A 295 20.36 5.29 -20.36
C GLN A 295 19.23 5.64 -19.36
N PRO A 296 19.57 5.91 -18.06
CA PRO A 296 20.82 5.68 -17.32
C PRO A 296 20.63 4.79 -16.06
N THR A 297 21.70 4.67 -15.26
CA THR A 297 21.66 4.10 -13.90
C THR A 297 20.78 4.93 -12.94
N HIS A 298 20.28 4.25 -11.90
CA HIS A 298 19.38 4.77 -10.85
C HIS A 298 19.80 6.16 -10.31
N GLN A 299 18.92 7.15 -10.47
CA GLN A 299 19.04 8.50 -9.91
C GLN A 299 17.84 8.81 -8.98
N PRO A 300 17.94 9.78 -8.05
CA PRO A 300 16.76 10.25 -7.32
C PRO A 300 15.73 10.88 -8.26
N ARG A 301 14.43 10.81 -7.90
CA ARG A 301 13.34 11.33 -8.74
C ARG A 301 13.48 12.84 -8.92
N SER A 302 13.33 13.30 -10.17
CA SER A 302 13.32 14.71 -10.51
C SER A 302 12.30 15.48 -9.66
N VAL A 303 12.77 16.52 -8.99
CA VAL A 303 11.96 17.35 -8.09
C VAL A 303 10.82 18.03 -8.83
N VAL A 304 11.02 18.42 -10.09
CA VAL A 304 9.97 18.97 -10.96
C VAL A 304 8.78 18.03 -11.06
N ALA A 305 9.03 16.73 -11.33
CA ALA A 305 7.96 15.74 -11.43
C ALA A 305 7.20 15.53 -10.10
N LEU A 306 7.88 15.61 -8.96
CA LEU A 306 7.25 15.48 -7.64
C LEU A 306 6.38 16.70 -7.29
N ILE A 307 6.81 17.91 -7.63
CA ILE A 307 6.01 19.12 -7.36
C ILE A 307 4.83 19.23 -8.34
N THR A 308 5.03 18.91 -9.62
CA THR A 308 3.92 18.85 -10.59
C THR A 308 2.90 17.78 -10.23
N GLN A 309 3.31 16.60 -9.74
CA GLN A 309 2.37 15.61 -9.19
C GLN A 309 1.59 16.17 -8.00
N ARG A 310 2.23 16.93 -7.12
CA ARG A 310 1.58 17.54 -5.95
C ARG A 310 0.48 18.53 -6.34
N ALA A 311 0.76 19.41 -7.32
CA ALA A 311 -0.22 20.36 -7.84
C ALA A 311 -1.44 19.69 -8.50
N ILE A 312 -1.32 18.42 -8.92
CA ILE A 312 -2.43 17.62 -9.45
C ILE A 312 -3.18 16.89 -8.32
N THR A 313 -2.50 16.43 -7.26
CA THR A 313 -3.13 15.67 -6.15
C THR A 313 -3.72 16.51 -5.04
N ASP A 314 -3.20 17.72 -4.79
CA ASP A 314 -3.72 18.61 -3.73
C ASP A 314 -5.12 19.18 -4.09
N GLY A 315 -5.64 18.90 -5.29
CA GLY A 315 -7.05 19.11 -5.67
C GLY A 315 -8.04 18.10 -5.08
N GLU A 316 -7.56 16.96 -4.55
CA GLU A 316 -8.39 15.89 -3.96
C GLU A 316 -7.94 15.57 -2.51
N GLN A 317 -7.84 16.59 -1.66
CA GLN A 317 -7.78 16.39 -0.20
C GLN A 317 -8.19 17.63 0.63
N ASN A 318 -9.46 17.67 1.00
CA ASN A 318 -9.91 18.20 2.30
C ASN A 318 -10.84 17.15 2.92
N GLY A 319 -10.68 16.89 4.23
CA GLY A 319 -11.26 15.71 4.88
C GLY A 319 -12.72 15.84 5.32
N ASP A 320 -13.28 14.72 5.78
CA ASP A 320 -14.66 14.58 6.27
C ASP A 320 -14.92 15.25 7.64
N ASP A 321 -14.73 16.57 7.74
CA ASP A 321 -15.40 17.37 8.76
C ASP A 321 -16.84 17.68 8.29
N GLU A 322 -17.84 17.09 8.95
CA GLU A 322 -19.25 17.28 8.58
C GLU A 322 -19.67 18.76 8.75
N PRO A 323 -20.02 19.48 7.66
CA PRO A 323 -20.11 20.93 7.69
C PRO A 323 -21.16 21.42 8.70
N THR A 324 -20.79 22.45 9.46
CA THR A 324 -21.66 22.99 10.51
C THR A 324 -22.91 23.60 9.89
N LYS A 325 -23.99 23.72 10.69
CA LYS A 325 -25.22 24.41 10.24
C LYS A 325 -24.93 25.82 9.71
N GLN A 326 -23.92 26.51 10.24
CA GLN A 326 -23.58 27.88 9.86
C GLN A 326 -22.89 27.94 8.48
N GLU A 327 -22.00 26.99 8.18
CA GLU A 327 -21.38 26.84 6.85
C GLU A 327 -22.38 26.37 5.81
N LEU A 328 -23.27 25.43 6.16
CA LEU A 328 -24.38 24.99 5.29
C LEU A 328 -25.32 26.15 4.93
N LEU A 329 -25.62 27.05 5.87
CA LEU A 329 -26.39 28.27 5.62
C LEU A 329 -25.63 29.28 4.76
N ALA A 330 -24.32 29.47 5.00
CA ALA A 330 -23.49 30.35 4.17
C ALA A 330 -23.42 29.86 2.72
N ASN A 331 -23.15 28.56 2.52
CA ASN A 331 -23.10 27.91 1.21
C ASN A 331 -24.46 27.95 0.49
N LEU A 332 -25.57 27.77 1.21
CA LEU A 332 -26.91 27.98 0.67
C LEU A 332 -27.14 29.44 0.22
N GLY A 333 -26.70 30.41 1.02
CA GLY A 333 -26.76 31.84 0.68
C GLY A 333 -25.99 32.15 -0.61
N THR A 334 -24.74 31.70 -0.71
CA THR A 334 -23.90 31.85 -1.90
C THR A 334 -24.51 31.16 -3.12
N ALA A 335 -25.07 29.96 -2.97
CA ALA A 335 -25.73 29.23 -4.06
C ALA A 335 -26.98 29.96 -4.59
N LEU A 336 -27.75 30.62 -3.73
CA LEU A 336 -28.92 31.42 -4.10
C LEU A 336 -28.51 32.75 -4.76
N LEU A 337 -27.49 33.43 -4.22
CA LEU A 337 -26.91 34.64 -4.80
C LEU A 337 -26.34 34.39 -6.21
N ASN A 338 -25.63 33.27 -6.42
CA ASN A 338 -25.12 32.84 -7.73
C ASN A 338 -26.23 32.46 -8.74
N LYS A 339 -27.49 32.43 -8.29
CA LYS A 339 -28.69 32.27 -9.14
C LYS A 339 -29.57 33.53 -9.18
N GLY A 340 -29.08 34.66 -8.69
CA GLY A 340 -29.81 35.94 -8.66
C GLY A 340 -30.90 36.04 -7.59
N ILE A 341 -31.08 35.02 -6.75
CA ILE A 341 -32.11 35.02 -5.70
C ILE A 341 -31.54 35.71 -4.44
N ASN A 342 -31.96 36.95 -4.20
CA ASN A 342 -31.54 37.76 -3.06
C ASN A 342 -32.74 38.31 -2.25
N GLY A 343 -32.46 38.85 -1.06
CA GLY A 343 -33.42 39.62 -0.27
C GLY A 343 -34.79 38.92 -0.07
N PRO A 344 -35.93 39.62 -0.26
CA PRO A 344 -37.27 39.06 -0.11
C PRO A 344 -37.56 37.85 -1.02
N ALA A 345 -36.98 37.80 -2.23
CA ALA A 345 -37.15 36.69 -3.15
C ALA A 345 -36.56 35.38 -2.59
N MET A 346 -35.53 35.47 -1.73
CA MET A 346 -34.97 34.33 -1.02
C MET A 346 -35.99 33.69 -0.06
N LEU A 347 -36.72 34.49 0.72
CA LEU A 347 -37.74 34.01 1.65
C LEU A 347 -38.95 33.41 0.90
N ALA A 348 -39.35 34.03 -0.21
CA ALA A 348 -40.40 33.49 -1.09
C ALA A 348 -39.99 32.15 -1.71
N TYR A 349 -38.73 32.03 -2.16
CA TYR A 349 -38.18 30.78 -2.71
C TYR A 349 -38.12 29.66 -1.66
N LEU A 350 -37.53 29.94 -0.49
CA LEU A 350 -37.47 29.00 0.64
C LEU A 350 -38.87 28.52 1.03
N SER A 351 -39.83 29.44 1.13
CA SER A 351 -41.21 29.10 1.48
C SER A 351 -41.91 28.25 0.41
N LYS A 352 -41.65 28.50 -0.88
CA LYS A 352 -42.18 27.71 -2.01
C LYS A 352 -41.61 26.29 -2.04
N VAL A 353 -40.31 26.13 -1.80
CA VAL A 353 -39.64 24.81 -1.80
C VAL A 353 -40.03 23.98 -0.57
N LEU A 354 -40.10 24.59 0.61
CA LEU A 354 -40.38 23.89 1.88
C LEU A 354 -41.87 23.81 2.23
N LYS A 355 -42.75 24.45 1.45
CA LYS A 355 -44.22 24.46 1.60
C LYS A 355 -44.72 24.95 2.97
N ARG A 356 -43.95 25.80 3.64
CA ARG A 356 -44.31 26.55 4.85
C ARG A 356 -43.75 27.96 4.74
N GLN A 357 -44.33 28.94 5.44
CA GLN A 357 -43.65 30.23 5.60
C GLN A 357 -42.33 30.05 6.35
N VAL A 358 -41.29 30.74 5.87
CA VAL A 358 -39.99 30.91 6.53
C VAL A 358 -39.76 32.42 6.64
N SER A 359 -39.51 32.91 7.85
CA SER A 359 -39.38 34.35 8.15
C SER A 359 -37.92 34.77 8.26
N ASP A 360 -37.05 33.90 8.77
CA ASP A 360 -35.60 34.09 8.86
C ASP A 360 -34.89 32.81 8.34
N PRO A 361 -33.89 32.89 7.43
CA PRO A 361 -33.15 31.70 6.96
C PRO A 361 -32.48 30.90 8.09
N ARG A 362 -32.29 31.46 9.28
CA ARG A 362 -31.77 30.77 10.48
C ARG A 362 -32.74 29.72 11.03
N GLU A 363 -34.04 29.80 10.71
CA GLU A 363 -35.08 28.84 11.10
C GLU A 363 -34.93 27.46 10.43
N LEU A 364 -34.14 27.37 9.35
CA LEU A 364 -33.90 26.13 8.61
C LEU A 364 -33.13 25.10 9.45
N ASN A 365 -33.52 23.83 9.37
CA ASN A 365 -32.72 22.70 9.88
C ASN A 365 -31.81 22.13 8.76
N ARG A 366 -30.93 21.17 9.09
CA ARG A 366 -30.02 20.57 8.10
C ARG A 366 -30.77 19.96 6.92
N ASP A 367 -31.78 19.14 7.17
CA ASP A 367 -32.59 18.50 6.12
C ASP A 367 -33.25 19.52 5.17
N ASP A 368 -33.75 20.64 5.71
CA ASP A 368 -34.39 21.71 4.93
C ASP A 368 -33.37 22.45 4.07
N ILE A 369 -32.14 22.67 4.55
CA ILE A 369 -31.04 23.20 3.73
C ILE A 369 -30.73 22.24 2.59
N THR A 370 -30.57 20.94 2.87
CA THR A 370 -30.30 19.91 1.85
C THR A 370 -31.41 19.81 0.82
N LYS A 371 -32.69 19.89 1.24
CA LYS A 371 -33.86 19.94 0.33
C LYS A 371 -33.81 21.15 -0.61
N VAL A 372 -33.43 22.32 -0.10
CA VAL A 372 -33.34 23.54 -0.92
C VAL A 372 -32.14 23.49 -1.87
N GLN A 373 -30.96 23.04 -1.41
CA GLN A 373 -29.80 22.81 -2.28
C GLN A 373 -30.14 21.81 -3.41
N ALA A 374 -30.83 20.72 -3.08
CA ALA A 374 -31.32 19.75 -4.06
C ALA A 374 -32.43 20.28 -4.98
N ALA A 375 -33.11 21.38 -4.64
CA ALA A 375 -34.08 22.07 -5.50
C ALA A 375 -33.40 23.07 -6.45
N ILE A 376 -32.39 23.81 -5.97
CA ILE A 376 -31.53 24.70 -6.77
C ILE A 376 -30.84 23.89 -7.87
N GLY A 377 -30.30 22.71 -7.55
CA GLY A 377 -29.70 21.79 -8.53
C GLY A 377 -30.66 21.25 -9.59
N ARG A 378 -31.98 21.36 -9.38
CA ARG A 378 -33.04 20.96 -10.35
C ARG A 378 -33.60 22.14 -11.15
N SER A 379 -33.05 23.35 -10.99
CA SER A 379 -33.43 24.57 -11.72
C SER A 379 -34.93 24.92 -11.67
N LEU A 380 -35.58 24.62 -10.54
CA LEU A 380 -36.91 25.16 -10.22
C LEU A 380 -36.76 26.64 -9.85
N PHE A 381 -37.08 27.55 -10.76
CA PHE A 381 -37.04 29.00 -10.53
C PHE A 381 -38.44 29.63 -10.38
N LEU A 382 -38.46 30.93 -10.10
CA LEU A 382 -39.65 31.77 -10.01
C LEU A 382 -39.57 32.79 -11.15
N ASP A 383 -40.51 32.72 -12.10
CA ASP A 383 -40.74 33.79 -13.06
C ASP A 383 -41.39 34.98 -12.33
N GLY A 384 -40.95 36.22 -12.61
CA GLY A 384 -41.65 37.44 -12.20
C GLY A 384 -40.79 38.53 -11.54
N GLU A 385 -40.46 39.54 -12.34
CA GLU A 385 -40.39 40.99 -12.02
C GLU A 385 -39.51 41.51 -10.86
N THR A 386 -38.57 42.40 -11.22
CA THR A 386 -37.80 43.27 -10.33
C THR A 386 -38.46 44.64 -10.10
N PRO A 387 -38.46 45.17 -8.87
CA PRO A 387 -38.52 46.60 -8.59
C PRO A 387 -37.14 47.20 -8.23
N ASP A 388 -36.96 48.50 -8.49
CA ASP A 388 -35.69 49.24 -8.32
C ASP A 388 -35.28 49.56 -6.86
N PRO A 389 -33.99 49.90 -6.61
CA PRO A 389 -33.44 50.06 -5.26
C PRO A 389 -33.50 51.50 -4.69
N PRO A 390 -33.67 51.66 -3.36
CA PRO A 390 -33.33 52.89 -2.64
C PRO A 390 -31.87 52.87 -2.12
N ALA A 391 -31.26 54.06 -2.01
CA ALA A 391 -29.87 54.25 -1.59
C ALA A 391 -29.76 54.88 -0.16
N PRO A 392 -28.60 55.41 0.33
CA PRO A 392 -27.89 54.73 1.41
C PRO A 392 -27.65 55.55 2.70
N GLN A 393 -27.55 54.87 3.85
CA GLN A 393 -27.14 55.40 5.16
C GLN A 393 -26.50 54.27 6.01
N ALA A 394 -25.71 54.48 7.07
CA ALA A 394 -24.74 55.54 7.41
C ALA A 394 -23.86 55.01 8.59
N ALA A 395 -22.77 55.73 8.91
CA ALA A 395 -21.65 55.32 9.77
C ALA A 395 -21.94 54.75 11.21
N ARG A 396 -21.04 53.85 11.66
CA ARG A 396 -20.26 53.76 12.95
C ARG A 396 -20.87 54.34 14.26
N PRO A 397 -20.58 53.77 15.47
CA PRO A 397 -19.21 53.39 15.91
C PRO A 397 -19.05 52.15 16.84
N GLN A 398 -17.82 51.93 17.30
CA GLN A 398 -17.40 50.93 18.30
C GLN A 398 -17.42 51.50 19.73
N VAL A 399 -17.57 50.64 20.76
CA VAL A 399 -17.11 50.91 22.14
C VAL A 399 -16.60 49.63 22.83
N GLN A 400 -15.48 49.75 23.53
CA GLN A 400 -14.97 48.96 24.68
C GLN A 400 -14.26 49.97 25.63
N PRO A 401 -13.63 49.62 26.77
CA PRO A 401 -13.66 48.40 27.61
C PRO A 401 -13.94 48.68 29.12
N THR A 402 -13.98 47.63 29.96
CA THR A 402 -13.64 47.59 31.42
C THR A 402 -13.81 46.15 31.95
N GLU A 403 -13.18 45.66 33.03
CA GLU A 403 -11.86 45.85 33.70
C GLU A 403 -11.74 44.78 34.83
N ALA A 404 -10.53 44.51 35.38
CA ALA A 404 -10.26 43.71 36.61
C ALA A 404 -10.60 42.19 36.56
N ALA A 405 -10.12 41.25 37.42
CA ALA A 405 -8.96 41.10 38.33
C ALA A 405 -9.00 39.64 38.92
N ALA A 406 -8.00 39.03 39.60
CA ALA A 406 -6.52 39.09 39.66
C ALA A 406 -6.01 37.94 40.59
N SER A 407 -4.68 37.77 40.78
CA SER A 407 -4.01 36.86 41.75
C SER A 407 -4.06 35.33 41.46
N GLN A 408 -3.14 34.45 41.91
CA GLN A 408 -1.86 34.58 42.67
C GLN A 408 -0.86 33.40 42.36
N ALA A 409 0.30 33.33 43.05
CA ALA A 409 1.52 32.59 42.63
C ALA A 409 2.01 31.44 43.57
N ALA A 410 3.18 30.81 43.24
CA ALA A 410 4.05 29.91 44.06
C ALA A 410 3.60 28.44 44.27
N SER A 411 4.45 27.41 44.51
CA SER A 411 5.93 27.20 44.48
C SER A 411 6.31 25.68 44.34
N GLU A 412 7.55 25.24 44.69
CA GLU A 412 8.20 23.98 44.24
C GLU A 412 8.81 23.05 45.39
N PRO A 413 9.71 22.03 45.22
CA PRO A 413 9.72 20.72 45.96
C PRO A 413 11.06 20.46 46.75
N PRO A 414 11.75 19.27 46.86
CA PRO A 414 11.44 17.80 46.76
C PRO A 414 12.05 16.89 47.90
N ALA A 415 11.73 15.56 47.97
CA ALA A 415 12.56 14.49 48.64
C ALA A 415 12.08 13.01 48.42
N ALA A 416 12.87 12.00 48.87
CA ALA A 416 12.71 10.51 48.71
C ALA A 416 13.32 9.75 49.97
N PRO A 417 13.69 8.42 50.05
CA PRO A 417 13.67 7.27 49.09
C PRO A 417 13.41 5.80 49.65
N ALA A 418 13.49 4.79 48.75
CA ALA A 418 14.04 3.39 48.88
C ALA A 418 13.44 2.24 49.76
N ALA A 419 13.42 0.99 49.21
CA ALA A 419 13.43 -0.35 49.87
C ALA A 419 13.72 -1.52 48.85
N GLU A 420 14.04 -2.76 49.29
CA GLU A 420 14.56 -3.90 48.45
C GLU A 420 13.80 -5.26 48.59
N SER A 421 14.02 -6.23 47.68
CA SER A 421 14.01 -7.71 47.92
C SER A 421 14.28 -8.60 46.66
N THR A 422 14.67 -9.88 46.84
CA THR A 422 14.86 -11.01 45.86
C THR A 422 14.91 -12.36 46.61
N PRO A 423 15.12 -13.59 46.05
CA PRO A 423 15.30 -14.10 44.65
C PRO A 423 14.16 -15.08 44.22
N GLY A 424 14.11 -15.89 43.14
CA GLY A 424 14.98 -16.46 42.06
C GLY A 424 14.18 -17.64 41.38
N PRO A 425 14.70 -18.53 40.49
CA PRO A 425 16.01 -18.60 39.81
C PRO A 425 15.97 -18.82 38.26
N ALA A 426 17.16 -18.72 37.63
CA ALA A 426 17.64 -19.42 36.42
C ALA A 426 16.82 -19.49 35.09
N SER A 427 17.14 -18.59 34.16
CA SER A 427 17.49 -18.95 32.76
C SER A 427 18.47 -17.92 32.20
N GLN A 428 19.63 -18.35 31.67
CA GLN A 428 20.74 -17.44 31.34
C GLN A 428 20.59 -16.77 29.96
N LYS A 429 19.63 -15.84 29.87
CA LYS A 429 19.77 -14.70 28.95
C LYS A 429 21.03 -13.92 29.34
N GLN A 430 21.79 -13.44 28.36
CA GLN A 430 22.91 -12.52 28.61
C GLN A 430 22.41 -11.33 29.46
N ARG A 431 22.94 -11.19 30.67
CA ARG A 431 22.47 -10.16 31.60
C ARG A 431 22.89 -8.79 31.07
N ARG A 432 21.91 -7.89 30.89
CA ARG A 432 22.19 -6.46 30.75
C ARG A 432 23.00 -5.99 31.98
N PRO A 433 23.97 -5.09 31.81
CA PRO A 433 24.71 -4.56 32.94
C PRO A 433 23.77 -3.87 33.95
N VAL A 434 24.16 -3.87 35.22
CA VAL A 434 23.43 -3.16 36.26
C VAL A 434 23.46 -1.67 35.93
N GLY A 435 22.28 -1.03 35.86
CA GLY A 435 22.16 0.35 35.39
C GLY A 435 22.27 0.52 33.87
N ALA A 436 21.99 -0.51 33.05
CA ALA A 436 21.88 -0.39 31.59
C ALA A 436 20.89 0.71 31.15
N ALA A 437 21.22 1.43 30.09
CA ALA A 437 20.41 2.52 29.55
C ALA A 437 19.00 2.06 29.14
N ASN A 438 17.99 2.93 29.37
CA ASN A 438 16.62 2.63 28.99
C ASN A 438 16.42 2.74 27.47
N ARG A 439 15.33 2.16 26.94
CA ARG A 439 15.07 2.11 25.49
C ARG A 439 14.95 3.50 24.86
N ALA A 440 14.35 4.48 25.54
CA ALA A 440 14.19 5.83 25.02
C ALA A 440 15.54 6.59 24.94
N THR A 441 16.38 6.48 25.98
CA THR A 441 17.75 7.03 25.96
C THR A 441 18.56 6.45 24.81
N LEU A 442 18.51 5.12 24.59
CA LEU A 442 19.21 4.47 23.49
C LEU A 442 18.63 4.84 22.11
N THR A 443 17.33 5.04 21.99
CA THR A 443 16.73 5.58 20.75
C THR A 443 17.19 7.01 20.48
N LYS A 444 17.17 7.92 21.48
CA LYS A 444 17.69 9.29 21.33
C LYS A 444 19.15 9.28 20.92
N LEU A 445 19.99 8.48 21.58
CA LEU A 445 21.41 8.35 21.29
C LEU A 445 21.66 7.89 19.83
N ASN A 446 20.95 6.86 19.37
CA ASN A 446 21.06 6.40 17.99
C ASN A 446 20.62 7.49 16.98
N THR A 447 19.53 8.21 17.26
CA THR A 447 19.10 9.36 16.43
C THR A 447 20.15 10.47 16.40
N LEU A 448 20.77 10.81 17.53
CA LEU A 448 21.85 11.81 17.58
C LEU A 448 23.08 11.38 16.78
N PHE A 449 23.45 10.09 16.76
CA PHE A 449 24.52 9.61 15.87
C PHE A 449 24.15 9.83 14.39
N THR A 450 22.91 9.55 13.98
CA THR A 450 22.45 9.78 12.60
C THR A 450 22.41 11.28 12.25
N GLU A 451 21.98 12.13 13.17
CA GLU A 451 21.89 13.59 12.98
C GLU A 451 23.28 14.28 13.05
N ALA A 452 24.24 13.71 13.77
CA ALA A 452 25.66 14.04 13.68
C ALA A 452 26.29 13.48 12.38
N GLY A 453 25.60 12.56 11.71
CA GLY A 453 26.05 11.84 10.52
C GLY A 453 27.30 10.99 10.75
N ILE A 454 27.39 10.40 11.94
CA ILE A 454 28.36 9.36 12.30
C ILE A 454 27.79 8.03 11.82
N SER A 455 28.60 7.22 11.12
CA SER A 455 28.14 5.93 10.57
C SER A 455 27.93 4.87 11.67
N ASP A 456 27.16 3.84 11.33
CA ASP A 456 26.82 2.73 12.23
C ASP A 456 28.04 1.89 12.67
N ASP A 457 29.14 1.96 11.92
CA ASP A 457 30.45 1.39 12.27
C ASP A 457 31.29 2.38 13.10
N ALA A 458 31.28 3.67 12.73
CA ALA A 458 32.06 4.71 13.39
C ALA A 458 31.56 5.06 14.80
N ARG A 459 30.27 4.85 15.11
CA ARG A 459 29.69 5.17 16.44
C ARG A 459 30.40 4.47 17.60
N PHE A 460 30.94 3.27 17.39
CA PHE A 460 31.64 2.52 18.44
C PHE A 460 33.04 3.09 18.69
N LEU A 461 33.75 3.48 17.64
CA LEU A 461 35.02 4.22 17.73
C LEU A 461 34.82 5.60 18.36
N TRP A 462 33.71 6.29 18.06
CA TRP A 462 33.34 7.55 18.71
C TRP A 462 33.04 7.32 20.20
N LEU A 463 32.31 6.27 20.61
CA LEU A 463 32.07 5.96 22.03
C LEU A 463 33.36 5.63 22.79
N GLN A 464 34.29 4.92 22.15
CA GLN A 464 35.61 4.64 22.70
C GLN A 464 36.40 5.95 22.88
N GLY A 465 36.57 6.77 21.83
CA GLY A 465 37.36 7.99 21.89
C GLY A 465 36.74 9.13 22.73
N ALA A 466 35.43 9.37 22.60
CA ALA A 466 34.75 10.50 23.23
C ALA A 466 34.25 10.18 24.66
N CYS A 467 33.86 8.93 24.96
CA CYS A 467 33.31 8.55 26.26
C CYS A 467 34.19 7.58 27.06
N ASN A 468 35.30 7.08 26.50
CA ASN A 468 36.15 6.03 27.08
C ASN A 468 35.34 4.78 27.43
N VAL A 469 34.55 4.28 26.48
CA VAL A 469 33.70 3.08 26.61
C VAL A 469 33.81 2.19 25.38
N GLU A 470 34.36 0.99 25.57
CA GLU A 470 34.37 -0.06 24.54
C GLU A 470 33.10 -0.91 24.64
N VAL A 471 32.28 -0.86 23.58
CA VAL A 471 31.05 -1.65 23.46
C VAL A 471 30.86 -2.11 22.01
N THR A 472 30.37 -3.34 21.83
CA THR A 472 29.95 -3.89 20.52
C THR A 472 28.47 -3.66 20.22
N SER A 473 27.72 -3.06 21.15
CA SER A 473 26.34 -2.63 20.96
C SER A 473 25.99 -1.50 21.91
N THR A 474 25.23 -0.49 21.45
CA THR A 474 24.75 0.59 22.33
C THR A 474 23.87 0.07 23.47
N ALA A 475 23.28 -1.13 23.34
CA ALA A 475 22.54 -1.82 24.41
C ALA A 475 23.40 -2.29 25.59
N GLN A 476 24.74 -2.20 25.50
CA GLN A 476 25.68 -2.48 26.58
C GLN A 476 26.02 -1.22 27.42
N LEU A 477 25.60 -0.03 26.98
CA LEU A 477 25.84 1.22 27.72
C LEU A 477 25.02 1.28 29.02
N THR A 478 25.64 1.81 30.08
CA THR A 478 24.92 2.25 31.28
C THR A 478 24.20 3.57 31.04
N VAL A 479 23.16 3.88 31.84
CA VAL A 479 22.43 5.16 31.79
C VAL A 479 23.41 6.33 31.78
N ALA A 480 24.30 6.41 32.78
CA ALA A 480 25.27 7.49 32.92
C ALA A 480 26.20 7.65 31.70
N LYS A 481 26.59 6.56 31.03
CA LYS A 481 27.44 6.63 29.82
C LYS A 481 26.66 6.94 28.55
N ALA A 482 25.41 6.51 28.44
CA ALA A 482 24.53 6.94 27.36
C ALA A 482 24.19 8.43 27.47
N ASP A 483 23.93 8.94 28.69
CA ASP A 483 23.66 10.35 28.94
C ASP A 483 24.93 11.22 28.77
N GLU A 484 26.11 10.72 29.13
CA GLU A 484 27.40 11.37 28.82
C GLU A 484 27.61 11.51 27.30
N ALA A 485 27.31 10.45 26.54
CA ALA A 485 27.39 10.44 25.08
C ALA A 485 26.39 11.41 24.45
N ILE A 486 25.12 11.41 24.90
CA ILE A 486 24.09 12.38 24.46
C ILE A 486 24.57 13.82 24.70
N ARG A 487 25.10 14.13 25.90
CA ARG A 487 25.59 15.48 26.24
C ARG A 487 26.78 15.92 25.36
N LYS A 488 27.58 14.99 24.84
CA LYS A 488 28.71 15.26 23.94
C LYS A 488 28.28 15.36 22.46
N LEU A 489 27.30 14.57 22.03
CA LEU A 489 26.76 14.62 20.65
C LEU A 489 25.87 15.85 20.40
N GLU A 490 25.05 16.27 21.36
CA GLU A 490 24.12 17.40 21.18
C GLU A 490 24.79 18.67 20.60
N PRO A 491 25.95 19.15 21.08
CA PRO A 491 26.65 20.28 20.46
C PRO A 491 27.25 19.96 19.07
N GLU A 492 27.70 18.73 18.81
CA GLU A 492 28.18 18.31 17.47
C GLU A 492 27.04 18.33 16.44
N VAL A 493 25.85 17.85 16.82
CA VAL A 493 24.63 17.89 16.01
C VAL A 493 24.21 19.33 15.69
N GLN A 494 24.26 20.23 16.68
CA GLN A 494 23.91 21.64 16.49
C GLN A 494 24.97 22.41 15.68
N ALA A 495 26.25 22.06 15.79
CA ALA A 495 27.30 22.61 14.93
C ALA A 495 27.12 22.17 13.47
N ARG A 496 26.89 20.87 13.25
CA ARG A 496 26.58 20.31 11.91
C ARG A 496 25.31 20.91 11.30
N ARG A 497 24.28 21.19 12.11
CA ARG A 497 23.07 21.88 11.65
C ARG A 497 23.41 23.25 11.05
N LYS A 498 24.21 24.03 11.77
CA LYS A 498 24.61 25.38 11.34
C LYS A 498 25.49 25.36 10.08
N ASP A 499 26.43 24.42 9.96
CA ASP A 499 27.20 24.20 8.73
C ASP A 499 26.28 23.94 7.53
N LEU A 500 25.36 22.99 7.66
CA LEU A 500 24.41 22.64 6.60
C LEU A 500 23.51 23.82 6.24
N GLN A 501 22.95 24.54 7.23
CA GLN A 501 22.12 25.73 7.00
C GLN A 501 22.90 26.82 6.24
N VAL A 502 24.14 27.13 6.64
CA VAL A 502 24.97 28.14 5.95
C VAL A 502 25.27 27.71 4.52
N ARG A 503 25.69 26.46 4.30
CA ARG A 503 26.02 25.95 2.95
C ARG A 503 24.80 25.88 2.02
N ILE A 504 23.63 25.56 2.56
CA ILE A 504 22.36 25.63 1.81
C ILE A 504 22.05 27.07 1.39
N VAL A 505 22.23 28.05 2.30
CA VAL A 505 22.04 29.47 1.97
C VAL A 505 23.01 29.91 0.87
N THR A 506 24.30 29.58 0.98
CA THR A 506 25.31 29.93 -0.04
C THR A 506 24.95 29.36 -1.42
N VAL A 507 24.72 28.04 -1.53
CA VAL A 507 24.40 27.43 -2.83
C VAL A 507 23.07 27.92 -3.39
N TRP A 508 22.09 28.30 -2.54
CA TRP A 508 20.84 28.91 -3.01
C TRP A 508 21.05 30.34 -3.55
N THR A 509 21.89 31.15 -2.89
CA THR A 509 22.23 32.50 -3.39
C THR A 509 23.10 32.45 -4.65
N ASP A 510 23.96 31.44 -4.79
CA ASP A 510 24.78 31.21 -5.99
C ASP A 510 23.93 30.76 -7.21
N LEU A 511 22.65 30.44 -7.00
CA LEU A 511 21.66 30.06 -8.02
C LEU A 511 20.59 31.16 -8.24
N ASP A 512 20.88 32.42 -7.89
CA ASP A 512 19.97 33.58 -7.96
C ASP A 512 18.67 33.41 -7.13
N GLY A 513 18.78 32.73 -5.99
CA GLY A 513 17.67 32.46 -5.07
C GLY A 513 17.64 33.42 -3.88
N THR A 514 16.47 33.98 -3.57
CA THR A 514 16.32 34.85 -2.39
C THR A 514 16.16 34.04 -1.10
N LYS A 515 16.55 34.64 0.03
CA LYS A 515 16.42 34.03 1.36
C LYS A 515 14.96 33.73 1.75
N ASP A 516 14.02 34.54 1.25
CA ASP A 516 12.60 34.42 1.57
C ASP A 516 11.93 33.31 0.75
N GLU A 517 12.43 33.00 -0.46
CA GLU A 517 12.04 31.80 -1.22
C GLU A 517 12.62 30.50 -0.64
N LEU A 518 13.84 30.55 -0.08
CA LEU A 518 14.57 29.35 0.38
C LEU A 518 13.81 28.54 1.43
N THR A 519 13.23 29.20 2.43
CA THR A 519 12.60 28.48 3.55
C THR A 519 11.31 27.75 3.10
N PRO A 520 10.38 28.39 2.35
CA PRO A 520 9.30 27.69 1.66
C PRO A 520 9.77 26.59 0.70
N ALA A 521 10.77 26.85 -0.15
CA ALA A 521 11.26 25.88 -1.12
C ALA A 521 11.81 24.60 -0.46
N LEU A 522 12.61 24.75 0.59
CA LEU A 522 13.08 23.63 1.42
C LEU A 522 11.90 22.91 2.09
N CYS A 523 10.97 23.64 2.70
CA CYS A 523 9.84 23.02 3.40
C CYS A 523 8.96 22.21 2.44
N LEU A 524 8.64 22.73 1.26
CA LEU A 524 7.93 21.97 0.21
C LEU A 524 8.72 20.73 -0.22
N TRP A 525 10.02 20.85 -0.49
CA TRP A 525 10.85 19.71 -0.89
C TRP A 525 10.92 18.62 0.19
N VAL A 526 11.09 19.00 1.46
CA VAL A 526 11.07 18.07 2.59
C VAL A 526 9.70 17.42 2.74
N ASN A 527 8.61 18.19 2.65
CA ASN A 527 7.24 17.68 2.77
C ASN A 527 6.77 16.84 1.57
N ALA A 528 7.42 16.96 0.40
CA ALA A 528 7.22 16.09 -0.76
C ALA A 528 7.97 14.75 -0.62
N ASN A 529 9.18 14.75 -0.05
CA ASN A 529 10.01 13.55 0.06
C ASN A 529 9.79 12.75 1.37
N ALA A 530 9.40 13.40 2.47
CA ALA A 530 9.27 12.78 3.78
C ALA A 530 7.92 12.04 3.98
N ARG A 531 7.79 10.85 3.40
CA ARG A 531 6.61 9.94 3.44
C ARG A 531 6.01 9.61 4.82
N ARG A 532 6.57 10.06 5.94
CA ARG A 532 6.14 9.72 7.32
C ARG A 532 6.34 10.87 8.34
N ARG A 533 5.98 12.11 8.01
CA ARG A 533 5.84 13.20 9.01
C ARG A 533 4.40 13.28 9.53
N LYS A 534 4.22 13.51 10.84
CA LYS A 534 2.90 13.76 11.45
C LYS A 534 2.38 15.19 11.24
N GLN A 535 3.28 16.14 11.01
CA GLN A 535 3.01 17.55 10.73
C GLN A 535 4.02 18.03 9.67
N PRO A 536 3.60 18.91 8.73
CA PRO A 536 4.52 19.47 7.75
C PRO A 536 5.61 20.32 8.43
N ALA A 537 6.81 20.34 7.85
CA ALA A 537 7.80 21.36 8.19
C ALA A 537 7.29 22.73 7.75
N THR A 538 7.40 23.74 8.62
CA THR A 538 7.06 25.14 8.33
C THR A 538 8.24 26.09 8.57
N SER A 539 9.20 25.69 9.43
CA SER A 539 10.48 26.35 9.65
C SER A 539 11.66 25.50 9.20
N LEU A 540 12.76 26.17 8.85
CA LEU A 540 14.10 25.58 8.72
C LEU A 540 14.51 24.80 9.98
N ASP A 541 14.02 25.20 11.15
CA ASP A 541 14.29 24.53 12.42
C ASP A 541 13.44 23.27 12.67
N ASP A 542 12.47 22.94 11.80
CA ASP A 542 11.74 21.66 11.81
C ASP A 542 12.44 20.57 10.98
N VAL A 543 13.51 20.92 10.26
CA VAL A 543 14.19 20.05 9.29
C VAL A 543 15.41 19.39 9.93
N SER A 544 15.50 18.06 9.85
CA SER A 544 16.59 17.29 10.45
C SER A 544 17.86 17.35 9.56
N ASN A 545 19.03 17.18 10.16
CA ASN A 545 20.34 17.26 9.48
C ASN A 545 20.46 16.27 8.32
N VAL A 546 19.81 15.10 8.40
CA VAL A 546 19.72 14.14 7.29
C VAL A 546 19.00 14.75 6.09
N HIS A 547 17.89 15.44 6.32
CA HIS A 547 17.08 16.08 5.28
C HIS A 547 17.77 17.33 4.73
N LEU A 548 18.43 18.13 5.57
CA LEU A 548 19.25 19.27 5.15
C LEU A 548 20.42 18.82 4.25
N ALA A 549 21.15 17.77 4.63
CA ALA A 549 22.24 17.23 3.81
C ALA A 549 21.75 16.69 2.46
N ALA A 550 20.58 16.05 2.43
CA ALA A 550 19.95 15.57 1.19
C ALA A 550 19.51 16.73 0.28
N PHE A 551 18.91 17.79 0.84
CA PHE A 551 18.55 19.00 0.08
C PHE A 551 19.78 19.72 -0.49
N LEU A 552 20.83 19.90 0.31
CA LEU A 552 22.10 20.47 -0.13
C LEU A 552 22.71 19.67 -1.29
N THR A 553 22.63 18.34 -1.22
CA THR A 553 23.08 17.45 -2.30
C THR A 553 22.27 17.67 -3.58
N ALA A 554 20.95 17.85 -3.48
CA ALA A 554 20.06 18.13 -4.60
C ALA A 554 20.19 19.55 -5.18
N LEU A 555 20.60 20.54 -4.39
CA LEU A 555 21.01 21.87 -4.90
C LEU A 555 22.29 21.77 -5.73
N SER A 556 23.29 21.02 -5.25
CA SER A 556 24.56 20.77 -5.94
C SER A 556 24.51 19.71 -7.05
N ALA A 557 23.32 19.19 -7.36
CA ALA A 557 23.15 18.16 -8.38
C ALA A 557 23.26 18.73 -9.79
N ALA A 558 23.70 17.92 -10.74
CA ALA A 558 23.70 18.30 -12.16
C ALA A 558 22.26 18.35 -12.71
N PRO A 559 21.99 19.12 -13.80
CA PRO A 559 20.63 19.34 -14.31
C PRO A 559 19.86 18.06 -14.66
N ASP A 560 20.55 17.00 -15.09
CA ASP A 560 19.96 15.69 -15.40
C ASP A 560 19.40 14.97 -14.15
N LYS A 561 19.86 15.35 -12.95
CA LYS A 561 19.63 14.61 -11.69
C LYS A 561 18.59 15.24 -10.77
N GLY A 562 17.75 16.11 -11.31
CA GLY A 562 16.73 16.82 -10.54
C GLY A 562 17.27 17.97 -9.70
N GLN A 563 18.23 18.72 -10.23
CA GLN A 563 18.73 19.95 -9.62
C GLN A 563 17.57 20.88 -9.21
N ILE A 564 17.64 21.39 -7.98
CA ILE A 564 16.65 22.34 -7.47
C ILE A 564 17.14 23.76 -7.78
N THR A 565 16.41 24.50 -8.60
CA THR A 565 16.68 25.91 -8.88
C THR A 565 15.54 26.80 -8.36
N PRO A 566 15.83 28.08 -8.04
CA PRO A 566 14.80 29.05 -7.69
C PRO A 566 13.73 29.23 -8.78
N ASP A 567 14.10 29.14 -10.05
CA ASP A 567 13.13 29.20 -11.16
C ASP A 567 12.18 27.99 -11.20
N ALA A 568 12.68 26.78 -10.92
CA ALA A 568 11.81 25.60 -10.83
C ALA A 568 10.82 25.71 -9.65
N TYR A 569 11.26 26.33 -8.54
CA TYR A 569 10.37 26.68 -7.43
C TYR A 569 9.34 27.75 -7.82
N ARG A 570 9.77 28.85 -8.45
CA ARG A 570 8.87 29.93 -8.92
C ARG A 570 7.81 29.43 -9.90
N GLN A 571 8.20 28.58 -10.86
CA GLN A 571 7.27 27.95 -11.81
C GLN A 571 6.22 27.06 -11.12
N ALA A 572 6.62 26.31 -10.10
CA ALA A 572 5.70 25.49 -9.31
C ALA A 572 4.68 26.32 -8.53
N ILE A 573 5.11 27.42 -7.89
CA ILE A 573 4.20 28.31 -7.16
C ILE A 573 3.22 29.01 -8.11
N ALA A 574 3.69 29.46 -9.28
CA ALA A 574 2.83 30.06 -10.30
C ALA A 574 1.72 29.10 -10.79
N ALA A 575 2.05 27.81 -10.93
CA ALA A 575 1.07 26.77 -11.26
C ALA A 575 0.03 26.54 -10.14
N GLN A 576 0.38 26.77 -8.88
CA GLN A 576 -0.55 26.68 -7.74
C GLN A 576 -1.45 27.92 -7.58
N THR A 577 -1.00 29.11 -8.00
CA THR A 577 -1.78 30.36 -7.86
C THR A 577 -2.70 30.68 -9.04
N GLY A 578 -2.77 29.82 -10.06
CA GLY A 578 -3.73 29.92 -11.17
C GLY A 578 -3.61 31.19 -12.03
N THR A 579 -2.45 31.86 -12.00
CA THR A 579 -2.24 33.14 -12.69
C THR A 579 -1.40 32.93 -13.94
N THR A 580 -2.09 32.72 -15.07
CA THR A 580 -1.53 32.63 -16.44
C THR A 580 -2.32 33.50 -17.39
#